data_AF-A0A0J7KCB6-F1
#
_entry.id   AF-A0A0J7KCB6-F1
#
_cell.length_a   1.000
_cell.length_b   1.000
_cell.length_c   1.000
_cell.angle_alpha   90.00
_cell.angle_beta   90.00
_cell.angle_gamma   90.00
#
_symmetry.space_group_name_H-M   'P 1'
#
loop_
_entity.id
_entity.type
_entity.pdbx_description
1 polymer ?
#
loop_
_entity_poly.entity_id
_entity_poly.type
_entity_poly.pdbx_seq_one_letter_code
_entity_poly.pdbx_strand_id
1 'polypeptide(L)'
;MIDSQEKSNRRNNIVIRGLDYTPSNCSEVVNSFLSTKFDLTSAVQDVTPRGPNKGWIRMKLINSEVKHKIMSCKAAILRGSIFSLDHDYTPKKRDIMKIGRARIQKEHAEGRQAKMGFLKVCIKGCWRFWSESAKDFIPQASTWKNKSLPRRQRVAQSEENSLSKNLEVLHPNSTGTSSQMET
;
A
#
# COMPACT_ATOMS: atom_id res chain seq x y z
N MET A 1 17.90 -20.37 -3.28
CA MET A 1 18.97 -19.54 -3.88
C MET A 1 18.48 -18.62 -5.00
N ILE A 2 17.68 -19.11 -5.97
CA ILE A 2 17.23 -18.32 -7.13
C ILE A 2 16.43 -17.05 -6.76
N ASP A 3 15.51 -17.13 -5.79
CA ASP A 3 14.61 -16.01 -5.44
C ASP A 3 15.34 -14.82 -4.77
N SER A 4 16.41 -15.08 -4.01
CA SER A 4 17.24 -14.01 -3.41
C SER A 4 18.05 -13.26 -4.45
N GLN A 5 18.64 -13.97 -5.41
CA GLN A 5 19.40 -13.36 -6.50
C GLN A 5 18.48 -12.54 -7.41
N GLU A 6 17.32 -13.09 -7.77
CA GLU A 6 16.34 -12.39 -8.59
C GLU A 6 15.83 -11.11 -7.89
N LYS A 7 15.57 -11.19 -6.58
CA LYS A 7 15.17 -10.02 -5.78
C LYS A 7 16.26 -8.95 -5.75
N SER A 8 17.53 -9.34 -5.65
CA SER A 8 18.66 -8.41 -5.69
C SER A 8 18.73 -7.69 -7.04
N ASN A 9 18.68 -8.45 -8.13
CA ASN A 9 18.75 -7.92 -9.50
C ASN A 9 17.59 -6.95 -9.84
N ARG A 10 16.43 -7.12 -9.20
CA ARG A 10 15.24 -6.27 -9.39
C ARG A 10 15.11 -5.15 -8.35
N ARG A 11 16.02 -5.06 -7.37
CA ARG A 11 15.89 -4.14 -6.22
C ARG A 11 15.73 -2.70 -6.66
N ASN A 12 16.45 -2.26 -7.69
CA ASN A 12 16.41 -0.88 -8.19
C ASN A 12 15.53 -0.71 -9.44
N ASN A 13 14.81 -1.76 -9.84
CA ASN A 13 13.98 -1.72 -11.03
C ASN A 13 12.59 -1.17 -10.71
N ILE A 14 12.07 -0.36 -11.61
CA ILE A 14 10.66 0.04 -11.65
C ILE A 14 10.08 -0.22 -13.03
N VAL A 15 8.77 -0.31 -13.08
CA VAL A 15 7.98 -0.52 -14.30
C VAL A 15 7.13 0.70 -14.52
N ILE A 16 7.17 1.25 -15.73
CA ILE A 16 6.28 2.32 -16.18
C ILE A 16 5.36 1.83 -17.30
N ARG A 17 4.13 2.33 -17.32
CA ARG A 17 3.13 2.11 -18.37
C ARG A 17 2.48 3.42 -18.77
N GLY A 18 1.92 3.44 -19.97
CA GLY A 18 1.21 4.60 -20.53
C GLY A 18 2.13 5.61 -21.22
N LEU A 19 3.43 5.32 -21.34
CA LEU A 19 4.34 6.12 -22.17
C LEU A 19 4.23 5.70 -23.62
N ASP A 20 4.17 6.69 -24.51
CA ASP A 20 4.31 6.46 -25.94
C ASP A 20 5.79 6.50 -26.32
N TYR A 21 6.28 5.40 -26.91
CA TYR A 21 7.68 5.26 -27.29
C TYR A 21 7.81 4.37 -28.53
N THR A 22 8.90 4.58 -29.26
CA THR A 22 9.46 3.66 -30.25
C THR A 22 10.69 2.97 -29.64
N PRO A 23 11.11 1.80 -30.15
CA PRO A 23 12.33 1.15 -29.67
C PRO A 23 13.57 2.05 -29.71
N SER A 24 13.65 2.97 -30.67
CA SER A 24 14.79 3.89 -30.84
C SER A 24 14.81 5.06 -29.85
N ASN A 25 13.65 5.53 -29.36
CA ASN A 25 13.58 6.70 -28.47
C ASN A 25 13.24 6.37 -27.01
N CYS A 26 13.09 5.09 -26.67
CA CYS A 26 12.62 4.64 -25.35
C CYS A 26 13.40 5.25 -24.17
N SER A 27 14.73 5.33 -24.29
CA SER A 27 15.59 5.94 -23.25
C SER A 27 15.33 7.44 -23.10
N GLU A 28 15.21 8.16 -24.21
CA GLU A 28 14.93 9.60 -24.23
C GLU A 28 13.57 9.92 -23.61
N VAL A 29 12.53 9.18 -24.00
CA VAL A 29 11.17 9.34 -23.46
C VAL A 29 11.15 9.10 -21.94
N VAL A 30 11.83 8.07 -21.45
CA VAL A 30 11.92 7.78 -20.01
C VAL A 30 12.64 8.90 -19.27
N ASN A 31 13.77 9.39 -19.79
CA ASN A 31 14.52 10.48 -19.15
C ASN A 31 13.72 11.79 -19.15
N SER A 32 13.06 12.12 -20.26
CA SER A 32 12.16 13.28 -20.36
C SER A 32 11.01 13.20 -19.36
N PHE A 33 10.39 12.02 -19.23
CA PHE A 33 9.34 11.78 -18.24
C PHE A 33 9.83 11.99 -16.81
N LEU A 34 11.00 11.44 -16.44
CA LEU A 34 11.55 11.58 -15.08
C LEU A 34 11.99 13.00 -14.78
N SER A 35 12.59 13.69 -15.75
CA SER A 35 12.93 15.11 -15.63
C SER A 35 11.66 15.94 -15.40
N THR A 36 10.66 15.80 -16.27
CA THR A 36 9.43 16.61 -16.23
C THR A 36 8.56 16.31 -15.00
N LYS A 37 8.42 15.05 -14.61
CA LYS A 37 7.47 14.64 -13.55
C LYS A 37 8.11 14.59 -12.17
N PHE A 38 9.40 14.30 -12.07
CA PHE A 38 10.07 14.03 -10.80
C PHE A 38 11.28 14.94 -10.52
N ASP A 39 11.62 15.83 -11.45
CA ASP A 39 12.82 16.69 -11.36
C ASP A 39 14.07 15.83 -11.11
N LEU A 40 14.28 14.86 -12.00
CA LEU A 40 15.36 13.89 -11.93
C LEU A 40 16.08 13.79 -13.26
N THR A 41 17.35 14.19 -13.27
CA THR A 41 18.29 14.02 -14.39
C THR A 41 19.22 12.84 -14.10
N SER A 42 19.62 12.11 -15.14
CA SER A 42 20.58 11.00 -15.05
C SER A 42 20.25 9.92 -14.01
N ALA A 43 18.96 9.71 -13.73
CA ALA A 43 18.47 8.80 -12.69
C ALA A 43 18.42 7.32 -13.12
N VAL A 44 18.65 7.04 -14.41
CA VAL A 44 18.40 5.74 -15.05
C VAL A 44 19.72 5.14 -15.53
N GLN A 45 19.97 3.90 -15.13
CA GLN A 45 21.11 3.10 -15.56
C GLN A 45 20.81 2.30 -16.84
N ASP A 46 19.60 1.75 -16.96
CA ASP A 46 19.19 0.93 -18.10
C ASP A 46 17.68 1.03 -18.35
N VAL A 47 17.27 0.91 -19.62
CA VAL A 47 15.88 0.96 -20.06
C VAL A 47 15.62 -0.21 -21.00
N THR A 48 14.69 -1.09 -20.61
CA THR A 48 14.25 -2.23 -21.41
C THR A 48 12.76 -2.12 -21.74
N PRO A 49 12.36 -1.92 -23.01
CA PRO A 49 10.96 -2.06 -23.40
C PRO A 49 10.49 -3.51 -23.29
N ARG A 50 9.24 -3.73 -22.86
CA ARG A 50 8.64 -5.06 -22.65
C ARG A 50 7.18 -5.12 -23.10
N GLY A 51 6.79 -6.26 -23.66
CA GLY A 51 5.42 -6.58 -24.07
C GLY A 51 5.06 -6.11 -25.49
N PRO A 52 4.01 -6.69 -26.10
CA PRO A 52 3.53 -6.29 -27.43
C PRO A 52 2.86 -4.90 -27.41
N ASN A 53 2.88 -4.19 -28.54
CA ASN A 53 2.17 -2.91 -28.80
C ASN A 53 2.29 -1.84 -27.70
N LYS A 54 3.48 -1.22 -27.54
CA LYS A 54 3.72 -0.15 -26.54
C LYS A 54 3.36 -0.58 -25.11
N GLY A 55 3.83 -1.76 -24.71
CA GLY A 55 3.49 -2.39 -23.42
C GLY A 55 3.96 -1.63 -22.19
N TRP A 56 4.97 -2.14 -21.52
CA TRP A 56 5.53 -1.55 -20.30
C TRP A 56 7.02 -1.42 -20.43
N ILE A 57 7.59 -0.36 -19.87
CA ILE A 57 9.04 -0.16 -19.87
C ILE A 57 9.55 -0.54 -18.49
N ARG A 58 10.55 -1.40 -18.44
CA ARG A 58 11.31 -1.66 -17.22
C ARG A 58 12.52 -0.74 -17.24
N MET A 59 12.70 0.05 -16.20
CA MET A 59 13.91 0.86 -16.02
C MET A 59 14.65 0.43 -14.76
N LYS A 60 15.99 0.38 -14.86
CA LYS A 60 16.89 0.17 -13.73
C LYS A 60 17.40 1.52 -13.28
N LEU A 61 17.11 1.90 -12.05
CA LEU A 61 17.57 3.16 -11.47
C LEU A 61 18.99 3.02 -10.94
N ILE A 62 19.70 4.15 -10.85
CA ILE A 62 21.09 4.19 -10.37
C ILE A 62 21.25 3.63 -8.96
N ASN A 63 20.26 3.83 -8.08
CA ASN A 63 20.31 3.36 -6.69
C ASN A 63 18.91 3.23 -6.06
N SER A 64 18.87 2.74 -4.82
CA SER A 64 17.61 2.56 -4.08
C SER A 64 16.98 3.87 -3.61
N GLU A 65 17.78 4.91 -3.41
CA GLU A 65 17.36 6.20 -2.90
C GLU A 65 16.52 6.93 -3.94
N VAL A 66 16.97 6.95 -5.20
CA VAL A 66 16.19 7.45 -6.35
C VAL A 66 14.88 6.69 -6.49
N LYS A 67 14.93 5.35 -6.40
CA LYS A 67 13.72 4.52 -6.43
C LYS A 67 12.76 4.90 -5.31
N HIS A 68 13.26 5.08 -4.09
CA HIS A 68 12.44 5.45 -2.95
C HIS A 68 11.81 6.84 -3.13
N LYS A 69 12.57 7.82 -3.63
CA LYS A 69 12.07 9.16 -3.97
C LYS A 69 10.91 9.07 -4.96
N ILE A 70 11.09 8.39 -6.09
CA ILE A 70 10.03 8.22 -7.10
C ILE A 70 8.81 7.52 -6.51
N MET A 71 9.00 6.39 -5.82
CA MET A 71 7.89 5.55 -5.37
C MET A 71 7.09 6.16 -4.20
N SER A 72 7.69 7.05 -3.40
CA SER A 72 7.00 7.73 -2.30
C SER A 72 6.12 8.87 -2.79
N CYS A 73 6.53 9.59 -3.85
CA CYS A 73 5.77 10.74 -4.38
C CYS A 73 4.89 10.41 -5.59
N LYS A 74 5.06 9.25 -6.26
CA LYS A 74 4.31 8.89 -7.48
C LYS A 74 2.79 9.06 -7.36
N ALA A 75 2.20 8.80 -6.20
CA ALA A 75 0.74 8.85 -6.02
C ALA A 75 0.21 10.28 -6.03
N ALA A 76 1.01 11.26 -5.59
CA ALA A 76 0.67 12.67 -5.67
C ALA A 76 0.90 13.20 -7.10
N ILE A 77 2.06 12.89 -7.68
CA ILE A 77 2.50 13.40 -8.98
C ILE A 77 1.68 12.84 -10.15
N LEU A 78 1.32 11.56 -10.10
CA LEU A 78 0.64 10.86 -11.20
C LEU A 78 -0.87 10.77 -11.02
N ARG A 79 -1.44 11.45 -10.02
CA ARG A 79 -2.89 11.45 -9.77
C ARG A 79 -3.64 11.97 -11.00
N GLY A 80 -4.60 11.19 -11.50
CA GLY A 80 -5.39 11.54 -12.68
C GLY A 80 -4.65 11.37 -14.01
N SER A 81 -3.39 10.94 -14.00
CA SER A 81 -2.65 10.66 -15.24
C SER A 81 -2.90 9.24 -15.74
N ILE A 82 -2.67 9.03 -17.05
CA ILE A 82 -2.67 7.70 -17.66
C ILE A 82 -1.45 6.85 -17.27
N PHE A 83 -0.45 7.47 -16.63
CA PHE A 83 0.82 6.83 -16.32
C PHE A 83 0.73 6.02 -15.03
N SER A 84 1.29 4.81 -15.04
CA SER A 84 1.41 3.99 -13.84
C SER A 84 2.85 3.60 -13.60
N LEU A 85 3.33 3.79 -12.36
CA LEU A 85 4.62 3.32 -11.88
C LEU A 85 4.46 2.21 -10.85
N ASP A 86 5.18 1.11 -11.02
CA ASP A 86 5.15 -0.05 -10.13
C ASP A 86 6.55 -0.58 -9.83
N HIS A 87 6.68 -1.32 -8.73
CA HIS A 87 7.90 -2.09 -8.47
C HIS A 87 8.00 -3.24 -9.50
N ASP A 88 9.21 -3.53 -9.97
CA ASP A 88 9.48 -4.74 -10.75
C ASP A 88 9.51 -5.97 -9.83
N TYR A 89 8.33 -6.55 -9.61
CA TYR A 89 8.19 -7.76 -8.81
C TYR A 89 8.64 -9.02 -9.57
N THR A 90 9.11 -10.02 -8.82
CA THR A 90 9.29 -11.39 -9.32
C THR A 90 7.96 -11.95 -9.83
N PRO A 91 7.97 -12.93 -10.76
CA PRO A 91 6.74 -13.51 -11.32
C PRO A 91 5.74 -13.96 -10.24
N LYS A 92 6.21 -14.73 -9.24
CA LYS A 92 5.41 -15.17 -8.11
C LYS A 92 4.71 -14.00 -7.39
N LYS A 93 5.45 -12.94 -7.06
CA LYS A 93 4.89 -11.75 -6.41
C LYS A 93 3.92 -11.01 -7.32
N ARG A 94 4.20 -10.95 -8.62
CA ARG A 94 3.32 -10.33 -9.61
C ARG A 94 1.96 -11.01 -9.66
N ASP A 95 1.93 -12.34 -9.59
CA ASP A 95 0.69 -13.12 -9.55
C ASP A 95 -0.11 -12.83 -8.29
N ILE A 96 0.55 -12.81 -7.12
CA ILE A 96 -0.06 -12.41 -5.86
C ILE A 96 -0.66 -11.00 -5.95
N MET A 97 0.08 -10.06 -6.54
CA MET A 97 -0.40 -8.69 -6.73
C MET A 97 -1.53 -8.60 -7.77
N LYS A 98 -1.61 -9.51 -8.74
CA LYS A 98 -2.74 -9.61 -9.69
C LYS A 98 -4.01 -10.07 -8.98
N ILE A 99 -3.90 -11.11 -8.15
CA ILE A 99 -5.00 -11.61 -7.32
C ILE A 99 -5.49 -10.51 -6.38
N GLY A 100 -4.57 -9.84 -5.68
CA GLY A 100 -4.91 -8.73 -4.78
C GLY A 100 -5.64 -7.60 -5.51
N ARG A 101 -5.18 -7.18 -6.70
CA ARG A 101 -5.86 -6.15 -7.50
C ARG A 101 -7.27 -6.56 -7.93
N ALA A 102 -7.45 -7.79 -8.41
CA ALA A 102 -8.77 -8.30 -8.76
C ALA A 102 -9.73 -8.28 -7.56
N ARG A 103 -9.22 -8.61 -6.36
CA ARG A 103 -10.00 -8.55 -5.12
C ARG A 103 -10.38 -7.12 -4.77
N ILE A 104 -9.45 -6.17 -4.82
CA ILE A 104 -9.74 -4.74 -4.58
C ILE A 104 -10.77 -4.22 -5.57
N GLN A 105 -10.65 -4.56 -6.86
CA GLN A 105 -11.60 -4.14 -7.89
C GLN A 105 -13.01 -4.67 -7.61
N LYS A 106 -13.13 -5.93 -7.16
CA LYS A 106 -14.42 -6.49 -6.75
C LYS A 106 -15.03 -5.73 -5.57
N GLU A 107 -14.23 -5.42 -4.54
CA GLU A 107 -14.71 -4.64 -3.39
C GLU A 107 -15.19 -3.24 -3.80
N HIS A 108 -14.47 -2.57 -4.72
CA HIS A 108 -14.87 -1.26 -5.25
C HIS A 108 -16.14 -1.33 -6.09
N ALA A 109 -16.30 -2.35 -6.92
CA ALA A 109 -17.52 -2.58 -7.71
C ALA A 109 -18.75 -2.77 -6.82
N GLU A 110 -18.56 -3.29 -5.60
CA GLU A 110 -19.60 -3.44 -4.59
C GLU A 110 -19.71 -2.22 -3.64
N GLY A 111 -19.13 -1.07 -4.02
CA GLY A 111 -19.21 0.19 -3.27
C GLY A 111 -18.39 0.25 -1.98
N ARG A 112 -17.53 -0.75 -1.72
CA ARG A 112 -16.76 -0.83 -0.48
C ARG A 112 -15.38 -0.21 -0.63
N GLN A 113 -14.89 0.37 0.46
CA GLN A 113 -13.52 0.84 0.53
C GLN A 113 -12.55 -0.33 0.68
N ALA A 114 -11.58 -0.38 -0.24
CA ALA A 114 -10.48 -1.32 -0.17
C ALA A 114 -9.17 -0.67 -0.62
N LYS A 115 -8.05 -1.06 0.01
CA LYS A 115 -6.71 -0.56 -0.31
C LYS A 115 -5.74 -1.71 -0.51
N MET A 116 -4.76 -1.51 -1.39
CA MET A 116 -3.70 -2.47 -1.62
C MET A 116 -2.40 -2.02 -0.97
N GLY A 117 -1.68 -2.95 -0.34
CA GLY A 117 -0.30 -2.77 0.09
C GLY A 117 0.60 -3.85 -0.51
N PHE A 118 1.89 -3.81 -0.18
CA PHE A 118 2.81 -4.86 -0.62
C PHE A 118 2.45 -6.20 0.04
N LEU A 119 2.01 -7.17 -0.78
CA LEU A 119 1.57 -8.52 -0.35
C LEU A 119 0.46 -8.52 0.71
N LYS A 120 -0.36 -7.47 0.73
CA LYS A 120 -1.51 -7.35 1.63
C LYS A 120 -2.63 -6.53 1.02
N VAL A 121 -3.85 -6.77 1.47
CA VAL A 121 -5.05 -6.01 1.10
C VAL A 121 -5.76 -5.53 2.36
N CYS A 122 -6.34 -4.34 2.32
CA CYS A 122 -7.19 -3.80 3.37
C CYS A 122 -8.62 -3.79 2.85
N ILE A 123 -9.51 -4.53 3.51
CA ILE A 123 -10.93 -4.66 3.14
C ILE A 123 -11.73 -4.39 4.40
N LYS A 124 -12.70 -3.45 4.33
CA LYS A 124 -13.49 -3.02 5.50
C LYS A 124 -12.60 -2.61 6.69
N GLY A 125 -11.53 -1.88 6.43
CA GLY A 125 -10.57 -1.43 7.46
C GLY A 125 -9.57 -2.49 7.97
N CYS A 126 -9.75 -3.77 7.61
CA CYS A 126 -8.92 -4.86 8.10
C CYS A 126 -7.84 -5.26 7.09
N TRP A 127 -6.57 -5.23 7.52
CA TRP A 127 -5.45 -5.76 6.74
C TRP A 127 -5.44 -7.29 6.74
N ARG A 128 -5.34 -7.86 5.55
CA ARG A 128 -5.16 -9.29 5.28
C ARG A 128 -3.88 -9.49 4.49
N PHE A 129 -3.13 -10.54 4.82
CA PHE A 129 -1.81 -10.80 4.26
C PHE A 129 -1.84 -12.07 3.43
N TRP A 130 -1.04 -12.10 2.37
CA TRP A 130 -0.94 -13.28 1.53
C TRP A 130 -0.41 -14.48 2.33
N SER A 131 -1.15 -15.59 2.29
CA SER A 131 -0.74 -16.88 2.81
C SER A 131 -0.37 -17.80 1.65
N GLU A 132 0.84 -18.33 1.67
CA GLU A 132 1.30 -19.29 0.66
C GLU A 132 0.56 -20.62 0.73
N SER A 133 0.14 -21.06 1.93
CA SER A 133 -0.57 -22.32 2.13
C SER A 133 -2.02 -22.22 1.67
N ALA A 134 -2.71 -21.13 2.01
CA ALA A 134 -4.10 -20.91 1.63
C ALA A 134 -4.25 -20.36 0.20
N LYS A 135 -3.15 -19.90 -0.42
CA LYS A 135 -3.16 -19.17 -1.70
C LYS A 135 -4.16 -18.01 -1.73
N ASP A 136 -4.33 -17.35 -0.58
CA ASP A 136 -5.26 -16.22 -0.42
C ASP A 136 -4.78 -15.23 0.67
N PHE A 137 -5.42 -14.06 0.72
CA PHE A 137 -5.23 -13.04 1.74
C PHE A 137 -6.05 -13.35 2.99
N ILE A 138 -5.37 -13.76 4.07
CA ILE A 138 -6.00 -14.11 5.34
C ILE A 138 -5.81 -13.02 6.42
N PRO A 139 -6.75 -12.87 7.37
CA PRO A 139 -6.57 -12.01 8.53
C PRO A 139 -5.32 -12.41 9.34
N GLN A 140 -4.67 -11.41 9.93
CA GLN A 140 -3.40 -11.55 10.65
C GLN A 140 -3.49 -12.33 11.99
N ALA A 141 -4.70 -12.70 12.42
CA ALA A 141 -5.00 -13.33 13.72
C ALA A 141 -4.26 -14.66 14.00
N SER A 142 -3.65 -15.29 13.00
CA SER A 142 -2.99 -16.60 13.16
C SER A 142 -1.47 -16.57 13.36
N THR A 143 -0.78 -15.41 13.31
CA THR A 143 0.70 -15.38 13.34
C THR A 143 1.35 -14.43 14.35
N TRP A 144 0.56 -13.71 15.16
CA TRP A 144 1.06 -12.62 16.03
C TRP A 144 1.19 -12.97 17.52
N LYS A 145 1.40 -14.24 17.87
CA LYS A 145 1.73 -14.58 19.27
C LYS A 145 3.09 -14.03 19.77
N ASN A 146 3.92 -13.34 18.96
CA ASN A 146 5.27 -13.00 19.42
C ASN A 146 6.03 -11.79 18.84
N LYS A 147 5.40 -10.77 18.21
CA LYS A 147 6.14 -9.53 17.86
C LYS A 147 5.29 -8.28 18.08
N SER A 148 5.86 -7.33 18.82
CA SER A 148 5.27 -6.08 19.27
C SER A 148 4.71 -5.23 18.11
N LEU A 149 3.52 -4.67 18.33
CA LEU A 149 2.79 -3.85 17.36
C LEU A 149 3.54 -2.55 16.99
N PRO A 150 3.42 -2.05 15.75
CA PRO A 150 3.93 -0.74 15.37
C PRO A 150 3.24 0.41 16.14
N ARG A 151 4.04 1.40 16.56
CA ARG A 151 3.69 2.56 17.42
C ARG A 151 2.43 3.32 17.00
N ARG A 152 2.03 3.31 15.72
CA ARG A 152 0.85 4.02 15.20
C ARG A 152 -0.51 3.44 15.63
N GLN A 153 -0.56 2.21 16.14
CA GLN A 153 -1.81 1.63 16.66
C GLN A 153 -2.02 1.84 18.17
N ARG A 154 -1.02 2.34 18.92
CA ARG A 154 -1.23 2.69 20.35
C ARG A 154 -2.17 3.88 20.54
N VAL A 155 -2.14 4.84 19.62
CA VAL A 155 -2.90 6.10 19.78
C VAL A 155 -4.41 5.85 19.60
N ALA A 156 -4.81 5.01 18.64
CA ALA A 156 -6.22 4.70 18.41
C ALA A 156 -6.86 3.90 19.57
N GLN A 157 -6.11 2.98 20.20
CA GLN A 157 -6.62 2.24 21.36
C GLN A 157 -6.65 3.08 22.65
N SER A 158 -5.80 4.09 22.80
CA SER A 158 -5.88 4.99 23.97
C SER A 158 -7.07 5.95 23.90
N GLU A 159 -7.52 6.33 22.69
CA GLU A 159 -8.67 7.22 22.52
C GLU A 159 -10.01 6.49 22.74
N GLU A 160 -10.16 5.26 22.22
CA GLU A 160 -11.37 4.45 22.48
C GLU A 160 -11.54 4.10 23.97
N ASN A 161 -10.44 3.85 24.69
CA ASN A 161 -10.49 3.50 26.12
C ASN A 161 -10.66 4.73 27.04
N SER A 162 -10.49 5.94 26.51
CA SER A 162 -10.75 7.20 27.24
C SER A 162 -12.20 7.66 27.08
N LEU A 163 -12.84 7.35 25.95
CA LEU A 163 -14.23 7.69 25.69
C LEU A 163 -15.22 6.77 26.44
N SER A 164 -14.88 5.48 26.62
CA SER A 164 -15.72 4.54 27.37
C SER A 164 -15.72 4.80 28.89
N LYS A 165 -14.64 5.37 29.44
CA LYS A 165 -14.55 5.70 30.88
C LYS A 165 -15.32 6.96 31.28
N ASN A 166 -15.63 7.84 30.33
CA ASN A 166 -16.36 9.08 30.62
C ASN A 166 -17.89 8.92 30.57
N LEU A 167 -18.42 7.78 30.13
CA LEU A 167 -19.87 7.54 30.03
C LEU A 167 -20.48 6.90 31.30
N GLU A 168 -19.67 6.48 32.27
CA GLU A 168 -20.14 5.83 33.52
C GLU A 168 -20.32 6.78 34.72
N VAL A 169 -20.13 8.11 34.56
CA VAL A 169 -20.12 9.06 35.69
C VAL A 169 -21.38 9.94 35.79
N LEU A 170 -22.50 9.58 35.16
CA LEU A 170 -23.75 10.35 35.26
C LEU A 170 -24.94 9.50 35.71
N HIS A 171 -24.91 9.09 36.98
CA HIS A 171 -26.13 8.78 37.74
C HIS A 171 -26.21 9.73 38.95
N PRO A 172 -27.13 10.72 38.98
CA PRO A 172 -27.39 11.46 40.19
C PRO A 172 -28.28 10.64 41.15
N ASN A 173 -27.77 10.46 42.36
CA ASN A 173 -28.55 10.08 43.54
C ASN A 173 -29.46 11.24 43.96
N SER A 174 -30.76 10.99 44.08
CA SER A 174 -31.70 11.71 44.97
C SER A 174 -33.01 10.92 44.96
N THR A 175 -33.63 10.54 46.07
CA THR A 175 -34.08 11.42 47.16
C THR A 175 -34.35 10.62 48.43
N GLY A 176 -33.86 11.12 49.57
CA GLY A 176 -34.36 10.76 50.90
C GLY A 176 -35.63 11.56 51.21
N THR A 177 -36.59 10.89 51.85
CA THR A 177 -37.80 11.51 52.39
C THR A 177 -37.72 11.52 53.92
N SER A 178 -37.97 12.68 54.50
CA SER A 178 -37.76 13.04 55.91
C SER A 178 -39.05 12.96 56.75
N SER A 179 -38.88 12.76 58.06
CA SER A 179 -39.71 13.16 59.23
C SER A 179 -41.19 12.75 59.28
N GLN A 180 -41.61 11.94 60.26
CA GLN A 180 -41.99 12.30 61.65
C GLN A 180 -43.12 13.33 61.76
N MET A 181 -44.29 12.89 62.26
CA MET A 181 -45.18 13.68 63.10
C MET A 181 -45.73 12.79 64.23
N GLU A 182 -45.39 13.16 65.46
CA GLU A 182 -46.17 12.89 66.67
C GLU A 182 -47.16 14.04 66.85
N THR A 183 -48.45 13.76 67.04
CA THR A 183 -49.23 13.97 68.29
C THR A 183 -50.68 13.57 68.06
#